data_AF-A0A834Y6F0-F1
#
_entry.id   AF-A0A834Y6F0-F1
#
_cell.length_a   1.000
_cell.length_b   1.000
_cell.length_c   1.000
_cell.angle_alpha   90.00
_cell.angle_beta   90.00
_cell.angle_gamma   90.00
#
_symmetry.space_group_name_H-M   'P 1'
#
loop_
_entity.id
_entity.type
_entity.pdbx_description
1 polymer ?
#
loop_
_entity_poly.entity_id
_entity_poly.type
_entity_poly.pdbx_seq_one_letter_code
_entity_poly.pdbx_strand_id
1 'polypeptide(L)'
;MEEKIRVSWDKMYVTRPLSHYKQFPSSLSSPPPEGPNSGYLVIQDEESIDEESVETQCFGLRKDPSIKDLPFPQNKRLIAVYTTSDRKDVSSHQYKVFLIPVLDHPLSSNRYYIIKAQGKHQGEAYTSSKEEDKVTYCFCSFVKHEKSRALDHQDIYQQMEITRQETSCFTTGGFVAKSLAPDGFPSEFLRVQGWNIYASTQHIFQLGEARGLDASLRARLPQFNFPLSSTSSGTVVVGKWYCPFMFIKEEEEELKDQMEKSIFYEITLEQKWEQIYACENNQSKTSSVAVDVVVQREMGLISGREAAKDDTNVVDGVVWFRKLDM
;
A
#
# COMPACT_ATOMS: atom_id res chain seq x y z
N MET A 1 -8.41 -22.83 17.25
CA MET A 1 -9.13 -22.10 16.19
C MET A 1 -8.02 -21.57 15.31
N GLU A 2 -7.76 -22.26 14.21
CA GLU A 2 -6.59 -22.06 13.35
C GLU A 2 -6.78 -20.74 12.59
N GLU A 3 -5.99 -19.72 12.92
CA GLU A 3 -5.99 -18.46 12.18
C GLU A 3 -5.07 -18.62 10.98
N LYS A 4 -5.66 -18.63 9.78
CA LYS A 4 -4.95 -18.79 8.51
C LYS A 4 -4.90 -17.45 7.80
N ILE A 5 -3.71 -17.05 7.39
CA ILE A 5 -3.53 -15.81 6.63
C ILE A 5 -2.91 -16.17 5.28
N ARG A 6 -3.60 -15.79 4.22
CA ARG A 6 -3.08 -15.79 2.86
C ARG A 6 -2.29 -14.49 2.69
N VAL A 7 -1.00 -14.59 2.42
CA VAL A 7 -0.14 -13.42 2.20
C VAL A 7 0.45 -13.53 0.81
N SER A 8 0.22 -12.53 -0.03
CA SER A 8 0.98 -12.39 -1.28
C SER A 8 2.33 -11.76 -0.96
N TRP A 9 3.32 -12.58 -0.60
CA TRP A 9 4.66 -12.12 -0.21
C TRP A 9 5.42 -11.40 -1.33
N ASP A 10 4.96 -11.50 -2.57
CA ASP A 10 5.51 -10.81 -3.72
C ASP A 10 5.04 -9.35 -3.81
N LYS A 11 3.96 -8.95 -3.11
CA LYS A 11 3.35 -7.61 -3.25
C LYS A 11 3.79 -6.66 -2.17
N MET A 12 4.97 -6.07 -2.32
CA MET A 12 5.60 -5.26 -1.28
C MET A 12 5.82 -3.81 -1.69
N TYR A 13 5.53 -2.90 -0.77
CA TYR A 13 5.82 -1.48 -0.94
C TYR A 13 6.91 -1.02 0.02
N VAL A 14 7.81 -0.18 -0.50
CA VAL A 14 8.68 0.68 0.31
C VAL A 14 8.07 2.07 0.39
N THR A 15 8.43 2.84 1.40
CA THR A 15 7.87 4.19 1.56
C THR A 15 8.91 5.26 1.28
N ARG A 16 8.46 6.42 0.80
CA ARG A 16 9.26 7.64 0.78
C ARG A 16 8.42 8.84 1.23
N PRO A 17 9.01 9.84 1.91
CA PRO A 17 8.30 11.05 2.28
C PRO A 17 7.96 11.89 1.05
N LEU A 18 6.87 12.66 1.13
CA LEU A 18 6.42 13.53 0.05
C LEU A 18 7.43 14.68 -0.19
N SER A 19 8.03 15.21 0.89
CA SER A 19 9.12 16.21 0.82
C SER A 19 10.28 15.77 -0.07
N HIS A 20 10.66 14.49 -0.04
CA HIS A 20 11.71 13.96 -0.91
C HIS A 20 11.39 14.13 -2.40
N TYR A 21 10.12 13.93 -2.81
CA TYR A 21 9.74 14.13 -4.22
C TYR A 21 9.62 15.60 -4.58
N LYS A 22 9.28 16.49 -3.64
CA LYS A 22 9.30 17.94 -3.85
C LYS A 22 10.73 18.44 -4.07
N GLN A 23 11.68 17.97 -3.26
CA GLN A 23 13.10 18.31 -3.37
C GLN A 23 13.76 17.67 -4.60
N PHE A 24 13.39 16.43 -4.94
CA PHE A 24 13.95 15.66 -6.04
C PHE A 24 12.86 15.13 -6.98
N PRO A 25 12.24 15.98 -7.83
CA PRO A 25 11.14 15.55 -8.72
C PRO A 25 11.52 14.41 -9.65
N SER A 26 12.80 14.34 -10.08
CA SER A 26 13.31 13.24 -10.91
C SER A 26 13.17 11.86 -10.24
N SER A 27 13.09 11.79 -8.90
CA SER A 27 12.88 10.56 -8.16
C SER A 27 11.51 9.92 -8.46
N LEU A 28 10.52 10.68 -8.91
CA LEU A 28 9.21 10.15 -9.32
C LEU A 28 9.31 9.21 -10.54
N SER A 29 10.34 9.38 -11.36
CA SER A 29 10.61 8.55 -12.53
C SER A 29 11.57 7.39 -12.23
N SER A 30 11.98 7.23 -10.97
CA SER A 30 12.78 6.07 -10.57
C SER A 30 12.01 4.79 -10.85
N PRO A 31 12.68 3.74 -11.35
CA PRO A 31 12.01 2.45 -11.50
C PRO A 31 11.45 2.01 -10.14
N PRO A 32 10.43 1.15 -10.15
CA PRO A 32 9.92 0.51 -8.95
C PRO A 32 11.05 -0.11 -8.11
N PRO A 33 10.81 -0.36 -6.82
CA PRO A 33 11.72 -1.12 -5.98
C PRO A 33 12.20 -2.42 -6.66
N GLU A 34 13.37 -2.92 -6.28
CA GLU A 34 13.83 -4.23 -6.78
C GLU A 34 12.86 -5.35 -6.40
N GLY A 35 12.53 -6.19 -7.39
CA GLY A 35 11.63 -7.33 -7.24
C GLY A 35 10.32 -7.13 -8.02
N PRO A 36 9.72 -8.21 -8.54
CA PRO A 36 8.41 -8.14 -9.18
C PRO A 36 7.34 -7.73 -8.17
N ASN A 37 6.23 -7.20 -8.66
CA ASN A 37 5.08 -6.82 -7.87
C ASN A 37 5.42 -5.83 -6.73
N SER A 38 6.32 -4.88 -6.98
CA SER A 38 6.76 -3.92 -5.95
C SER A 38 6.37 -2.47 -6.27
N GLY A 39 6.34 -1.60 -5.26
CA GLY A 39 5.93 -0.22 -5.45
C GLY A 39 6.37 0.76 -4.36
N TYR A 40 6.11 2.05 -4.59
CA TYR A 40 6.35 3.11 -3.61
C TYR A 40 5.04 3.56 -2.98
N LEU A 41 5.03 3.68 -1.65
CA LEU A 41 4.02 4.46 -0.91
C LEU A 41 4.61 5.81 -0.53
N VAL A 42 3.80 6.83 -0.58
CA VAL A 42 4.15 8.22 -0.28
C VAL A 42 3.58 8.57 1.09
N ILE A 43 4.44 9.07 1.97
CA ILE A 43 4.08 9.51 3.31
C ILE A 43 4.04 11.04 3.30
N GLN A 44 2.91 11.64 3.67
CA GLN A 44 2.89 13.07 3.97
C GLN A 44 3.58 13.28 5.33
N ASP A 45 4.78 13.84 5.28
CA ASP A 45 5.65 14.15 6.41
C ASP A 45 5.52 15.61 6.86
N GLU A 46 6.00 15.95 8.05
CA GLU A 46 5.82 17.28 8.67
C GLU A 46 6.35 18.42 7.78
N GLU A 47 7.51 18.24 7.14
CA GLU A 47 8.10 19.22 6.23
C GLU A 47 7.16 19.53 5.05
N SER A 48 6.57 18.49 4.45
CA SER A 48 5.61 18.66 3.36
C SER A 48 4.32 19.35 3.78
N ILE A 49 3.89 19.17 5.03
CA ILE A 49 2.69 19.79 5.61
C ILE A 49 2.93 21.27 5.88
N ASP A 50 4.13 21.61 6.37
CA ASP A 50 4.45 22.99 6.72
C ASP A 50 4.60 23.84 5.46
N GLU A 51 5.20 23.33 4.39
CA GLU A 51 5.23 23.99 3.07
C GLU A 51 3.84 24.28 2.50
N GLU A 52 2.91 23.31 2.55
CA GLU A 52 1.52 23.50 2.09
C GLU A 52 0.75 24.54 2.93
N SER A 53 1.17 24.77 4.18
CA SER A 53 0.53 25.71 5.10
C SER A 53 0.99 27.16 4.96
N VAL A 54 1.99 27.46 4.11
CA VAL A 54 2.51 28.82 3.89
C VAL A 54 1.62 29.63 2.93
N GLU A 55 0.67 29.01 2.21
CA GLU A 55 -0.37 29.73 1.47
C GLU A 55 -1.38 30.37 2.44
N THR A 56 -0.99 31.56 2.89
CA THR A 56 -1.60 32.33 3.97
C THR A 56 -2.97 32.88 3.54
N GLN A 57 -4.06 32.32 4.04
CA GLN A 57 -5.35 33.00 4.03
C GLN A 57 -5.45 33.89 5.28
N CYS A 58 -5.65 35.19 5.08
CA CYS A 58 -5.79 36.17 6.15
C CYS A 58 -6.92 35.79 7.11
N PHE A 59 -6.66 35.90 8.42
CA PHE A 59 -7.53 35.62 9.58
C PHE A 59 -7.62 34.15 10.03
N GLY A 60 -6.57 33.68 10.73
CA GLY A 60 -6.57 32.45 11.52
C GLY A 60 -5.96 31.25 10.79
N LEU A 61 -4.98 30.60 11.42
CA LEU A 61 -4.20 29.48 10.90
C LEU A 61 -5.07 28.22 10.72
N ARG A 62 -5.91 28.16 9.70
CA ARG A 62 -6.57 26.91 9.28
C ARG A 62 -5.81 26.36 8.08
N LYS A 63 -5.05 25.27 8.28
CA LYS A 63 -4.37 24.55 7.21
C LYS A 63 -5.41 24.10 6.17
N ASP A 64 -5.21 24.43 4.90
CA ASP A 64 -6.05 23.96 3.80
C ASP A 64 -5.76 22.45 3.60
N PRO A 65 -6.74 21.56 3.76
CA PRO A 65 -6.52 20.13 3.55
C PRO A 65 -6.49 19.76 2.07
N SER A 66 -6.63 20.71 1.13
CA SER A 66 -6.63 20.44 -0.30
C SER A 66 -5.27 19.96 -0.79
N ILE A 67 -5.28 18.86 -1.55
CA ILE A 67 -4.11 18.33 -2.23
C ILE A 67 -4.17 18.85 -3.66
N LYS A 68 -3.16 19.63 -4.06
CA LYS A 68 -3.14 20.31 -5.35
C LYS A 68 -2.30 19.59 -6.41
N ASP A 69 -1.40 18.71 -5.98
CA ASP A 69 -0.39 18.09 -6.84
C ASP A 69 -0.25 16.58 -6.57
N LEU A 70 0.44 15.91 -7.49
CA LEU A 70 0.80 14.50 -7.43
C LEU A 70 2.24 14.35 -6.89
N PRO A 71 2.59 13.21 -6.26
CA PRO A 71 1.76 12.04 -5.99
C PRO A 71 0.89 12.19 -4.74
N PHE A 72 -0.15 11.36 -4.61
CA PHE A 72 -1.01 11.37 -3.41
C PHE A 72 -0.36 10.68 -2.22
N PRO A 73 -0.61 11.12 -0.98
CA PRO A 73 -0.13 10.43 0.21
C PRO A 73 -1.00 9.22 0.56
N GLN A 74 -0.37 8.14 1.02
CA GLN A 74 -1.04 6.89 1.42
C GLN A 74 -1.20 6.75 2.95
N ASN A 75 -0.55 7.60 3.73
CA ASN A 75 -0.75 7.65 5.19
C ASN A 75 -2.01 8.44 5.62
N LYS A 76 -2.86 8.84 4.67
CA LYS A 76 -4.12 9.55 4.93
C LYS A 76 -5.25 9.01 4.06
N ARG A 77 -6.46 9.04 4.61
CA ARG A 77 -7.67 8.83 3.81
C ARG A 77 -7.97 10.08 3.00
N LEU A 78 -8.31 9.91 1.72
CA LEU A 78 -8.59 11.02 0.82
C LEU A 78 -10.10 11.19 0.63
N ILE A 79 -10.52 12.43 0.40
CA ILE A 79 -11.90 12.79 0.09
C ILE A 79 -11.87 13.42 -1.30
N ALA A 80 -12.33 12.66 -2.29
CA ALA A 80 -12.58 13.17 -3.63
C ALA A 80 -13.92 13.88 -3.66
N VAL A 81 -13.91 15.16 -4.02
CA VAL A 81 -15.10 16.01 -4.10
C VAL A 81 -15.25 16.50 -5.52
N TYR A 82 -16.42 16.26 -6.09
CA TYR A 82 -16.82 16.92 -7.33
C TYR A 82 -18.14 17.65 -7.11
N THR A 83 -18.31 18.72 -7.86
CA THR A 83 -19.48 19.58 -7.79
C THR A 83 -20.13 19.63 -9.16
N THR A 84 -21.38 19.25 -9.23
CA THR A 84 -22.22 19.42 -10.42
C THR A 84 -23.13 20.62 -10.22
N SER A 85 -23.15 21.51 -11.19
CA SER A 85 -24.10 22.61 -11.25
C SER A 85 -25.10 22.34 -12.36
N ASP A 86 -26.39 22.31 -12.03
CA ASP A 86 -27.44 22.28 -13.03
C ASP A 86 -28.42 23.42 -12.79
N ARG A 87 -28.41 24.39 -13.71
CA ARG A 87 -29.22 25.63 -13.93
C ARG A 87 -29.63 26.49 -12.72
N LYS A 88 -29.84 25.96 -11.51
CA LYS A 88 -30.12 26.66 -10.24
C LYS A 88 -29.60 25.94 -8.98
N ASP A 89 -29.24 24.65 -9.04
CA ASP A 89 -28.76 23.90 -7.87
C ASP A 89 -27.31 23.43 -8.06
N VAL A 90 -26.53 23.55 -6.98
CA VAL A 90 -25.15 23.09 -6.90
C VAL A 90 -25.12 21.90 -5.96
N SER A 91 -24.97 20.70 -6.51
CA SER A 91 -24.81 19.47 -5.72
C SER A 91 -23.34 19.09 -5.63
N SER A 92 -22.85 18.93 -4.40
CA SER A 92 -21.49 18.45 -4.12
C SER A 92 -21.55 17.00 -3.65
N HIS A 93 -20.78 16.14 -4.30
CA HIS A 93 -20.70 14.72 -3.98
C HIS A 93 -19.31 14.40 -3.43
N GLN A 94 -19.26 13.62 -2.35
CA GLN A 94 -18.03 13.29 -1.65
C GLN A 94 -17.80 11.78 -1.63
N TYR A 95 -16.60 11.36 -2.03
CA TYR A 95 -16.19 9.97 -2.06
C TYR A 95 -14.93 9.82 -1.22
N LYS A 96 -14.99 8.96 -0.20
CA LYS A 96 -13.83 8.65 0.62
C LYS A 96 -13.08 7.48 0.00
N VAL A 97 -11.81 7.69 -0.30
CA VAL A 97 -11.00 6.75 -1.05
C VAL A 97 -9.58 6.63 -0.52
N PHE A 98 -8.95 5.50 -0.81
CA PHE A 98 -7.50 5.36 -0.83
C PHE A 98 -7.01 5.26 -2.27
N LEU A 99 -5.96 6.01 -2.59
CA LEU A 99 -5.30 5.95 -3.88
C LEU A 99 -3.97 5.22 -3.68
N ILE A 100 -3.93 3.94 -4.06
CA ILE A 100 -2.76 3.09 -3.89
C ILE A 100 -2.01 3.02 -5.22
N PRO A 101 -0.73 3.42 -5.30
CA PRO A 101 0.03 3.34 -6.55
C PRO A 101 0.06 1.92 -7.11
N VAL A 102 -0.08 1.79 -8.43
CA VAL A 102 -0.02 0.50 -9.11
C VAL A 102 1.39 -0.08 -9.00
N LEU A 103 1.48 -1.38 -8.75
CA LEU A 103 2.73 -2.14 -8.69
C LEU A 103 3.50 -2.07 -10.01
N ASP A 104 4.82 -2.24 -9.95
CA ASP A 104 5.73 -2.32 -11.09
C ASP A 104 5.71 -1.09 -12.01
N HIS A 105 5.21 0.04 -11.50
CA HIS A 105 5.23 1.31 -12.19
C HIS A 105 5.85 2.44 -11.35
N PRO A 106 6.59 3.37 -11.99
CA PRO A 106 7.10 4.55 -11.31
C PRO A 106 5.93 5.47 -10.91
N LEU A 107 6.11 6.27 -9.86
CA LEU A 107 5.06 7.20 -9.39
C LEU A 107 4.70 8.26 -10.44
N SER A 108 5.66 8.64 -11.30
CA SER A 108 5.44 9.53 -12.45
C SER A 108 4.43 9.01 -13.49
N SER A 109 4.14 7.70 -13.48
CA SER A 109 3.06 7.14 -14.32
C SER A 109 1.67 7.57 -13.88
N ASN A 110 1.55 8.07 -12.64
CA ASN A 110 0.29 8.48 -12.01
C ASN A 110 -0.82 7.42 -12.09
N ARG A 111 -0.45 6.14 -12.01
CA ARG A 111 -1.37 5.02 -12.02
C ARG A 111 -1.72 4.61 -10.59
N TYR A 112 -3.01 4.52 -10.31
CA TYR A 112 -3.53 4.18 -8.99
C TYR A 112 -4.65 3.15 -9.07
N TYR A 113 -4.69 2.26 -8.07
CA TYR A 113 -5.90 1.59 -7.64
C TYR A 113 -6.70 2.54 -6.76
N ILE A 114 -8.00 2.70 -7.03
CA ILE A 114 -8.89 3.55 -6.25
C ILE A 114 -9.76 2.66 -5.39
N ILE A 115 -9.59 2.73 -4.07
CA ILE A 115 -10.20 1.82 -3.10
C ILE A 115 -11.25 2.57 -2.29
N LYS A 116 -12.43 1.98 -2.13
CA LYS A 116 -13.51 2.56 -1.33
C LYS A 116 -13.16 2.54 0.15
N ALA A 117 -13.04 3.71 0.75
CA ALA A 117 -12.68 3.85 2.17
C ALA A 117 -13.89 3.86 3.12
N GLN A 118 -15.11 3.86 2.59
CA GLN A 118 -16.34 3.83 3.38
C GLN A 118 -17.51 3.25 2.56
N GLY A 119 -18.51 2.71 3.25
CA GLY A 119 -19.82 2.38 2.70
C GLY A 119 -20.07 0.87 2.65
N LYS A 120 -21.09 0.45 1.91
CA LYS A 120 -21.45 -0.97 1.78
C LYS A 120 -20.33 -1.78 1.12
N HIS A 121 -19.64 -1.18 0.16
CA HIS A 121 -18.58 -1.80 -0.65
C HIS A 121 -17.19 -1.36 -0.19
N GLN A 122 -17.06 -1.11 1.12
CA GLN A 122 -15.80 -0.68 1.71
C GLN A 122 -14.72 -1.77 1.52
N GLY A 123 -13.51 -1.34 1.17
CA GLY A 123 -12.39 -2.22 0.84
C GLY A 123 -12.34 -2.68 -0.62
N GLU A 124 -13.41 -2.51 -1.38
CA GLU A 124 -13.44 -2.86 -2.81
C GLU A 124 -12.76 -1.79 -3.68
N ALA A 125 -12.18 -2.22 -4.79
CA ALA A 125 -11.61 -1.35 -5.81
C ALA A 125 -12.69 -0.87 -6.79
N TYR A 126 -12.65 0.40 -7.17
CA TYR A 126 -13.44 0.91 -8.29
C TYR A 126 -13.00 0.24 -9.58
N THR A 127 -13.97 -0.24 -10.36
CA THR A 127 -13.74 -0.93 -11.61
C THR A 127 -14.44 -0.19 -12.74
N SER A 128 -13.73 0.04 -13.83
CA SER A 128 -14.29 0.53 -15.08
C SER A 128 -15.26 -0.49 -15.67
N SER A 129 -16.43 -0.03 -16.08
CA SER A 129 -17.40 -0.80 -16.86
C SER A 129 -16.99 -0.86 -18.33
N LYS A 130 -17.47 -1.88 -19.05
CA LYS A 130 -17.31 -1.96 -20.50
C LYS A 130 -18.51 -1.39 -21.24
N GLU A 131 -18.39 -1.20 -22.55
CA GLU A 131 -19.52 -0.78 -23.39
C GLU A 131 -20.68 -1.78 -23.36
N GLU A 132 -20.38 -3.08 -23.34
CA GLU A 132 -21.35 -4.17 -23.19
C GLU A 132 -22.12 -4.14 -21.86
N ASP A 133 -21.63 -3.40 -20.87
CA ASP A 133 -22.32 -3.18 -19.58
C ASP A 133 -23.31 -2.00 -19.59
N LYS A 134 -23.41 -1.27 -20.72
CA LYS A 134 -24.39 -0.21 -20.89
C LYS A 134 -25.78 -0.83 -20.95
N VAL A 135 -26.62 -0.49 -19.98
CA VAL A 135 -28.04 -0.85 -19.99
C VAL A 135 -28.79 0.26 -20.73
N THR A 136 -29.42 -0.08 -21.84
CA THR A 136 -30.32 0.84 -22.55
C THR A 136 -31.70 0.77 -21.92
N TYR A 137 -32.20 1.88 -21.38
CA TYR A 137 -33.57 1.98 -20.89
C TYR A 137 -34.17 3.34 -21.30
N CYS A 138 -35.34 3.31 -21.95
CA CYS A 138 -36.12 4.49 -22.40
C CYS A 138 -35.30 5.58 -23.13
N PHE A 139 -34.87 5.32 -24.38
CA PHE A 139 -34.16 6.26 -25.27
C PHE A 139 -32.84 6.86 -24.74
N CYS A 140 -32.36 6.39 -23.59
CA CYS A 140 -31.08 6.78 -23.00
C CYS A 140 -30.24 5.53 -22.72
N SER A 141 -28.96 5.57 -23.08
CA SER A 141 -27.98 4.56 -22.68
C SER A 141 -27.35 4.97 -21.35
N PHE A 142 -27.52 4.16 -20.31
CA PHE A 142 -26.88 4.38 -19.02
C PHE A 142 -25.87 3.27 -18.74
N VAL A 143 -24.66 3.65 -18.35
CA VAL A 143 -23.70 2.71 -17.77
C VAL A 143 -24.22 2.36 -16.37
N LYS A 144 -24.48 1.06 -16.09
CA LYS A 144 -24.97 0.61 -14.78
C LYS A 144 -24.02 1.10 -13.67
N HIS A 145 -24.55 1.83 -12.69
CA HIS A 145 -23.75 2.49 -11.66
C HIS A 145 -22.96 1.50 -10.78
N GLU A 146 -21.72 1.92 -10.51
CA GLU A 146 -20.78 1.47 -9.49
C GLU A 146 -20.50 -0.04 -9.42
N LYS A 147 -19.75 -0.55 -10.41
CA LYS A 147 -19.05 -1.82 -10.26
C LYS A 147 -17.79 -1.58 -9.42
N SER A 148 -17.89 -1.81 -8.12
CA SER A 148 -16.73 -2.13 -7.31
C SER A 148 -16.67 -3.63 -7.09
N ARG A 149 -15.47 -4.15 -6.88
CA ARG A 149 -15.24 -5.55 -6.50
C ARG A 149 -13.90 -5.68 -5.79
N ALA A 150 -13.61 -6.86 -5.24
CA ALA A 150 -12.30 -7.16 -4.69
C ALA A 150 -11.18 -6.81 -5.69
N LEU A 151 -10.04 -6.32 -5.19
CA LEU A 151 -8.94 -5.95 -6.05
C LEU A 151 -8.33 -7.19 -6.72
N ASP A 152 -8.19 -7.11 -8.03
CA ASP A 152 -7.34 -7.95 -8.86
C ASP A 152 -6.26 -7.05 -9.48
N HIS A 153 -5.02 -7.23 -9.05
CA HIS A 153 -3.91 -6.38 -9.48
C HIS A 153 -3.58 -6.50 -10.98
N GLN A 154 -3.96 -7.60 -11.62
CA GLN A 154 -3.73 -7.82 -13.05
C GLN A 154 -4.86 -7.23 -13.91
N ASP A 155 -5.98 -6.84 -13.28
CA ASP A 155 -7.13 -6.30 -13.97
C ASP A 155 -6.93 -4.83 -14.34
N ILE A 156 -6.66 -4.58 -15.61
CA ILE A 156 -6.48 -3.24 -16.18
C ILE A 156 -7.73 -2.34 -16.03
N TYR A 157 -8.92 -2.90 -15.80
CA TYR A 157 -10.14 -2.11 -15.56
C TYR A 157 -10.19 -1.54 -14.13
N GLN A 158 -9.37 -2.03 -13.21
CA GLN A 158 -9.25 -1.48 -11.85
C GLN A 158 -8.11 -0.46 -11.70
N GLN A 159 -7.33 -0.25 -12.76
CA GLN A 159 -6.23 0.69 -12.78
C GLN A 159 -6.65 1.99 -13.47
N MET A 160 -6.37 3.11 -12.80
CA MET A 160 -6.72 4.45 -13.26
C MET A 160 -5.46 5.31 -13.37
N GLU A 161 -5.32 6.02 -14.48
CA GLU A 161 -4.36 7.11 -14.60
C GLU A 161 -5.01 8.40 -14.11
N ILE A 162 -4.35 9.11 -13.19
CA ILE A 162 -4.83 10.37 -12.64
C ILE A 162 -3.90 11.50 -13.08
N THR A 163 -4.46 12.51 -13.73
CA THR A 163 -3.72 13.67 -14.20
C THR A 163 -4.29 14.94 -13.62
N ARG A 164 -3.43 15.92 -13.35
CA ARG A 164 -3.85 17.28 -13.00
C ARG A 164 -4.27 18.02 -14.26
N GLN A 165 -5.50 18.52 -14.28
CA GLN A 165 -6.00 19.44 -15.29
C GLN A 165 -5.73 20.86 -14.83
N GLU A 166 -5.04 21.63 -15.68
CA GLU A 166 -4.77 23.03 -15.42
C GLU A 166 -6.05 23.87 -15.50
N THR A 167 -6.11 24.89 -14.65
CA THR A 167 -7.16 25.90 -14.71
C THR A 167 -7.04 26.66 -16.02
N SER A 168 -8.13 26.74 -16.78
CA SER A 168 -8.22 27.58 -17.96
C SER A 168 -9.31 28.65 -17.77
N CYS A 169 -9.41 29.60 -18.70
CA CYS A 169 -10.46 30.61 -18.68
C CYS A 169 -11.90 30.05 -18.67
N PHE A 170 -12.08 28.76 -18.99
CA PHE A 170 -13.38 28.09 -19.04
C PHE A 170 -13.52 26.88 -18.11
N THR A 171 -12.44 26.45 -17.45
CA THR A 171 -12.43 25.24 -16.61
C THR A 171 -11.74 25.49 -15.29
N THR A 172 -12.42 25.19 -14.20
CA THR A 172 -11.79 25.09 -12.87
C THR A 172 -10.78 23.94 -12.91
N GLY A 173 -9.53 24.21 -12.52
CA GLY A 173 -8.51 23.16 -12.42
C GLY A 173 -8.87 22.11 -11.38
N GLY A 174 -8.20 20.97 -11.44
CA GLY A 174 -8.42 19.84 -10.53
C GLY A 174 -7.79 18.58 -11.10
N PHE A 175 -8.24 17.43 -10.65
CA PHE A 175 -7.80 16.15 -11.20
C PHE A 175 -8.77 15.65 -12.27
N VAL A 176 -8.30 14.72 -13.09
CA VAL A 176 -9.08 13.92 -14.04
C VAL A 176 -8.56 12.50 -13.95
N ALA A 177 -9.47 11.52 -13.91
CA ALA A 177 -9.12 10.11 -13.92
C ALA A 177 -9.51 9.48 -15.25
N LYS A 178 -8.67 8.60 -15.77
CA LYS A 178 -8.91 7.81 -16.98
C LYS A 178 -8.67 6.34 -16.69
N SER A 179 -9.50 5.47 -17.26
CA SER A 179 -9.22 4.03 -17.20
C SER A 179 -7.99 3.71 -18.03
N LEU A 180 -7.15 2.79 -17.55
CA LEU A 180 -6.09 2.22 -18.39
C LEU A 180 -6.63 1.24 -19.45
N ALA A 181 -7.77 0.59 -19.18
CA ALA A 181 -8.47 -0.20 -20.17
C ALA A 181 -9.00 0.70 -21.32
N PRO A 182 -8.64 0.44 -22.59
CA PRO A 182 -9.03 1.29 -23.72
C PRO A 182 -10.53 1.42 -23.94
N ASP A 183 -11.29 0.38 -23.61
CA ASP A 183 -12.75 0.30 -23.66
C ASP A 183 -13.41 0.46 -22.28
N GLY A 184 -12.61 0.81 -21.26
CA GLY A 184 -13.06 0.99 -19.89
C GLY A 184 -13.67 2.37 -19.65
N PHE A 185 -14.89 2.39 -19.13
CA PHE A 185 -15.59 3.57 -18.66
C PHE A 185 -15.52 3.63 -17.13
N PRO A 186 -14.75 4.56 -16.53
CA PRO A 186 -14.66 4.70 -15.08
C PRO A 186 -16.02 4.99 -14.43
N SER A 187 -16.12 4.80 -13.11
CA SER A 187 -17.26 5.26 -12.33
C SER A 187 -17.56 6.73 -12.55
N GLU A 188 -18.83 7.12 -12.43
CA GLU A 188 -19.30 8.47 -12.75
C GLU A 188 -18.46 9.59 -12.13
N PHE A 189 -18.18 9.51 -10.83
CA PHE A 189 -17.39 10.53 -10.12
C PHE A 189 -15.96 10.68 -10.65
N LEU A 190 -15.40 9.66 -11.31
CA LEU A 190 -14.07 9.70 -11.94
C LEU A 190 -14.12 10.25 -13.37
N ARG A 191 -15.28 10.18 -14.05
CA ARG A 191 -15.48 10.70 -15.41
C ARG A 191 -15.66 12.22 -15.44
N VAL A 192 -16.16 12.80 -14.35
CA VAL A 192 -16.36 14.25 -14.23
C VAL A 192 -15.00 14.93 -14.11
N GLN A 193 -14.81 16.00 -14.90
CA GLN A 193 -13.57 16.77 -14.90
C GLN A 193 -13.46 17.70 -13.68
N GLY A 194 -12.25 17.93 -13.19
CA GLY A 194 -11.96 18.94 -12.17
C GLY A 194 -12.32 18.52 -10.74
N TRP A 195 -12.05 17.27 -10.35
CA TRP A 195 -12.25 16.85 -8.96
C TRP A 195 -11.18 17.46 -8.05
N ASN A 196 -11.60 17.85 -6.85
CA ASN A 196 -10.72 18.30 -5.79
C ASN A 196 -10.50 17.16 -4.80
N ILE A 197 -9.27 17.02 -4.31
CA ILE A 197 -8.92 16.01 -3.32
C ILE A 197 -8.55 16.71 -2.04
N TYR A 198 -9.06 16.19 -0.93
CA TYR A 198 -8.72 16.67 0.40
C TYR A 198 -8.17 15.53 1.24
N ALA A 199 -7.10 15.79 1.99
CA ALA A 199 -6.61 14.90 3.02
C ALA A 199 -7.55 14.93 4.25
N SER A 200 -8.04 13.78 4.68
CA SER A 200 -8.84 13.68 5.89
C SER A 200 -7.98 13.97 7.14
N THR A 201 -8.44 14.89 7.99
CA THR A 201 -7.74 15.29 9.23
C THR A 201 -7.95 14.32 10.39
N GLN A 202 -8.98 13.47 10.32
CA GLN A 202 -9.39 12.60 11.43
C GLN A 202 -8.77 11.20 11.38
N HIS A 203 -8.18 10.81 10.25
CA HIS A 203 -7.75 9.42 9.98
C HIS A 203 -6.35 9.44 9.35
N ILE A 204 -5.36 9.78 10.17
CA ILE A 204 -3.94 9.68 9.84
C ILE A 204 -3.48 8.30 10.27
N PHE A 205 -3.03 7.50 9.33
CA PHE A 205 -2.53 6.16 9.61
C PHE A 205 -1.07 6.27 10.03
N GLN A 206 -0.68 5.46 11.02
CA GLN A 206 0.73 5.30 11.39
C GLN A 206 1.43 4.46 10.33
N LEU A 207 1.71 5.07 9.18
CA LEU A 207 2.59 4.51 8.16
C LEU A 207 3.98 5.09 8.39
N GLY A 208 4.89 4.26 8.90
CA GLY A 208 6.26 4.64 9.18
C GLY A 208 7.15 4.51 7.94
N GLU A 209 8.40 4.90 8.09
CA GLU A 209 9.38 4.70 7.04
C GLU A 209 9.76 3.21 6.89
N ALA A 210 9.72 2.71 5.67
CA ALA A 210 10.02 1.35 5.26
C ALA A 210 11.06 1.37 4.14
N ARG A 211 12.33 1.11 4.50
CA ARG A 211 13.50 1.08 3.61
C ARG A 211 14.01 -0.34 3.41
N GLY A 212 13.13 -1.30 3.14
CA GLY A 212 13.50 -2.70 3.05
C GLY A 212 14.54 -3.04 1.97
N LEU A 213 14.76 -2.16 1.00
CA LEU A 213 15.80 -2.30 -0.02
C LEU A 213 17.14 -1.65 0.31
N ASP A 214 17.29 -1.03 1.48
CA ASP A 214 18.57 -0.44 1.89
C ASP A 214 19.63 -1.55 2.03
N ALA A 215 20.60 -1.57 1.12
CA ALA A 215 21.65 -2.58 1.09
C ALA A 215 22.53 -2.55 2.35
N SER A 216 22.74 -1.37 2.93
CA SER A 216 23.51 -1.22 4.18
C SER A 216 22.74 -1.78 5.36
N LEU A 217 21.42 -1.57 5.39
CA LEU A 217 20.54 -2.16 6.41
C LEU A 217 20.50 -3.69 6.27
N ARG A 218 20.38 -4.21 5.04
CA ARG A 218 20.37 -5.65 4.76
C ARG A 218 21.67 -6.37 5.10
N ALA A 219 22.81 -5.68 4.98
CA ALA A 219 24.13 -6.21 5.32
C ALA A 219 24.43 -6.18 6.83
N ARG A 220 23.57 -5.55 7.64
CA ARG A 220 23.78 -5.41 9.08
C ARG A 220 23.57 -6.75 9.77
N LEU A 221 24.60 -7.21 10.49
CA LEU A 221 24.50 -8.41 11.31
C LEU A 221 24.09 -8.09 12.76
N PRO A 222 23.39 -9.02 13.45
CA PRO A 222 23.14 -8.88 14.88
C PRO A 222 24.45 -8.79 15.66
N GLN A 223 24.45 -7.99 16.72
CA GLN A 223 25.64 -7.82 17.56
C GLN A 223 25.98 -9.14 18.26
N PHE A 224 27.27 -9.44 18.36
CA PHE A 224 27.79 -10.61 19.06
C PHE A 224 28.10 -10.27 20.53
N ASN A 225 27.17 -9.61 21.22
CA ASN A 225 27.31 -9.12 22.60
C ASN A 225 26.25 -9.71 23.53
N PHE A 226 26.03 -11.02 23.45
CA PHE A 226 25.11 -11.74 24.32
C PHE A 226 25.87 -12.74 25.21
N PRO A 227 25.35 -13.09 26.40
CA PRO A 227 25.96 -14.09 27.28
C PRO A 227 26.17 -15.42 26.57
N LEU A 228 27.29 -16.10 26.84
CA LEU A 228 27.55 -17.45 26.30
C LEU A 228 26.53 -18.51 26.76
N SER A 229 25.76 -18.22 27.81
CA SER A 229 24.63 -19.03 28.25
C SER A 229 23.39 -18.89 27.36
N SER A 230 23.33 -17.85 26.53
CA SER A 230 22.20 -17.60 25.65
C SER A 230 22.28 -18.46 24.39
N THR A 231 21.21 -19.17 24.08
CA THR A 231 21.09 -20.01 22.89
C THR A 231 20.80 -19.21 21.62
N SER A 232 20.43 -17.92 21.74
CA SER A 232 20.22 -17.02 20.61
C SER A 232 20.56 -15.57 20.97
N SER A 233 20.88 -14.76 19.95
CA SER A 233 21.00 -13.31 20.11
C SER A 233 19.64 -12.62 20.14
N GLY A 234 19.64 -11.32 20.47
CA GLY A 234 18.52 -10.46 20.11
C GLY A 234 18.35 -10.37 18.59
N THR A 235 17.12 -10.08 18.18
CA THR A 235 16.76 -9.93 16.76
C THR A 235 17.05 -8.52 16.26
N VAL A 236 17.52 -8.40 15.03
CA VAL A 236 17.72 -7.13 14.32
C VAL A 236 16.87 -7.11 13.07
N VAL A 237 16.04 -6.06 12.93
CA VAL A 237 15.28 -5.81 11.70
C VAL A 237 16.23 -5.23 10.65
N VAL A 238 16.42 -5.95 9.55
CA VAL A 238 17.31 -5.60 8.43
C VAL A 238 16.55 -5.20 7.17
N GLY A 239 15.21 -5.30 7.19
CA GLY A 239 14.36 -4.83 6.13
C GLY A 239 12.93 -4.63 6.63
N LYS A 240 12.24 -3.64 6.05
CA LYS A 240 10.85 -3.31 6.36
C LYS A 240 10.12 -2.89 5.09
N TRP A 241 8.92 -3.44 4.92
CA TRP A 241 7.99 -3.15 3.83
C TRP A 241 6.58 -3.01 4.38
N TYR A 242 5.70 -2.47 3.55
CA TYR A 242 4.27 -2.51 3.79
C TYR A 242 3.56 -3.27 2.68
N CYS A 243 2.58 -4.07 3.06
CA CYS A 243 1.67 -4.73 2.14
C CYS A 243 0.25 -4.21 2.39
N PRO A 244 -0.35 -3.49 1.43
CA PRO A 244 -1.74 -3.08 1.51
C PRO A 244 -2.69 -4.29 1.71
N PHE A 245 -3.74 -4.10 2.51
CA PHE A 245 -4.65 -5.17 2.97
C PHE A 245 -5.29 -5.96 1.82
N MET A 246 -5.58 -5.33 0.69
CA MET A 246 -6.20 -5.97 -0.48
C MET A 246 -5.32 -7.04 -1.16
N PHE A 247 -4.03 -7.12 -0.79
CA PHE A 247 -3.12 -8.17 -1.24
C PHE A 247 -2.95 -9.30 -0.21
N ILE A 248 -3.62 -9.19 0.94
CA ILE A 248 -3.61 -10.15 2.04
C ILE A 248 -5.04 -10.62 2.23
N LYS A 249 -5.26 -11.92 2.36
CA LYS A 249 -6.57 -12.48 2.67
C LYS A 249 -6.49 -13.23 3.99
N GLU A 250 -7.08 -12.66 5.02
CA GLU A 250 -7.30 -13.36 6.29
C GLU A 250 -8.50 -14.30 6.11
N GLU A 251 -8.35 -15.56 6.53
CA GLU A 251 -9.46 -16.51 6.48
C GLU A 251 -10.57 -16.03 7.42
N GLU A 252 -11.83 -16.17 7.00
CA GLU A 252 -13.03 -15.80 7.76
C GLU A 252 -13.30 -14.29 7.94
N GLU A 253 -12.47 -13.39 7.39
CA GLU A 253 -12.70 -11.94 7.46
C GLU A 253 -13.27 -11.35 6.18
N GLU A 254 -14.27 -10.47 6.31
CA GLU A 254 -14.75 -9.65 5.20
C GLU A 254 -13.75 -8.51 4.92
N LEU A 255 -13.60 -8.13 3.63
CA LEU A 255 -12.67 -7.06 3.21
C LEU A 255 -12.88 -5.75 3.99
N LYS A 256 -14.14 -5.46 4.33
CA LYS A 256 -14.49 -4.27 5.09
C LYS A 256 -13.87 -4.31 6.49
N ASP A 257 -14.04 -5.42 7.19
CA ASP A 257 -13.57 -5.59 8.57
C ASP A 257 -12.04 -5.61 8.62
N GLN A 258 -11.40 -6.28 7.65
CA GLN A 258 -9.95 -6.30 7.50
C GLN A 258 -9.40 -4.87 7.30
N MET A 259 -10.01 -4.08 6.41
CA MET A 259 -9.59 -2.70 6.17
C MET A 259 -9.80 -1.80 7.41
N GLU A 260 -10.85 -2.03 8.20
CA GLU A 260 -11.08 -1.29 9.45
C GLU A 260 -10.02 -1.59 10.50
N LYS A 261 -9.53 -2.83 10.56
CA LYS A 261 -8.45 -3.23 11.46
C LYS A 261 -7.11 -2.68 11.01
N SER A 262 -6.75 -2.88 9.74
CA SER A 262 -5.43 -2.53 9.22
C SER A 262 -5.46 -2.37 7.70
N ILE A 263 -5.11 -1.17 7.24
CA ILE A 263 -5.01 -0.87 5.80
C ILE A 263 -3.67 -1.35 5.23
N PHE A 264 -2.61 -1.27 6.03
CA PHE A 264 -1.26 -1.69 5.65
C PHE A 264 -0.73 -2.65 6.70
N TYR A 265 -0.31 -3.82 6.24
CA TYR A 265 0.41 -4.80 7.05
C TYR A 265 1.89 -4.50 6.97
N GLU A 266 2.54 -4.55 8.12
CA GLU A 266 3.98 -4.42 8.21
C GLU A 266 4.63 -5.78 7.95
N ILE A 267 5.61 -5.80 7.04
CA ILE A 267 6.44 -6.97 6.76
C ILE A 267 7.87 -6.62 7.14
N THR A 268 8.46 -7.39 8.05
CA THR A 268 9.85 -7.24 8.47
C THR A 268 10.70 -8.41 8.01
N LEU A 269 11.94 -8.12 7.63
CA LEU A 269 13.00 -9.11 7.51
C LEU A 269 13.91 -8.96 8.72
N GLU A 270 14.05 -10.05 9.46
CA GLU A 270 14.72 -10.10 10.74
C GLU A 270 15.89 -11.09 10.71
N GLN A 271 16.98 -10.74 11.39
CA GLN A 271 18.15 -11.59 11.55
C GLN A 271 18.47 -11.78 13.03
N LYS A 272 18.92 -12.98 13.39
CA LYS A 272 19.43 -13.33 14.72
C LYS A 272 20.51 -14.40 14.60
N TRP A 273 21.42 -14.46 15.57
CA TRP A 273 22.31 -15.60 15.75
C TRP A 273 21.59 -16.68 16.54
N GLU A 274 21.67 -17.92 16.08
CA GLU A 274 21.22 -19.11 16.81
C GLU A 274 22.39 -20.05 17.05
N GLN A 275 22.45 -20.59 18.27
CA GLN A 275 23.47 -21.56 18.63
C GLN A 275 23.17 -22.91 17.97
N ILE A 276 24.07 -23.34 17.08
CA ILE A 276 24.00 -24.63 16.40
C ILE A 276 24.69 -25.75 17.19
N TYR A 277 25.64 -25.40 18.07
CA TYR A 277 26.42 -26.33 18.87
C TYR A 277 27.07 -25.60 20.06
N ALA A 278 27.20 -26.29 21.20
CA ALA A 278 28.00 -25.85 22.34
C ALA A 278 28.65 -27.06 23.01
N CYS A 279 29.90 -26.90 23.45
CA CYS A 279 30.59 -27.89 24.27
C CYS A 279 31.51 -27.23 25.28
N GLU A 280 31.73 -27.90 26.40
CA GLU A 280 32.69 -27.48 27.41
C GLU A 280 34.12 -27.85 26.99
N ASN A 281 35.07 -26.95 27.24
CA ASN A 281 36.47 -27.19 26.92
C ASN A 281 37.15 -28.03 28.01
N ASN A 282 37.16 -29.34 27.81
CA ASN A 282 37.77 -30.31 28.73
C ASN A 282 39.28 -30.51 28.51
N GLN A 283 40.07 -29.45 28.31
CA GLN A 283 41.56 -29.42 28.24
C GLN A 283 42.28 -30.67 27.66
N SER A 284 41.67 -31.39 26.73
CA SER A 284 42.20 -32.65 26.19
C SER A 284 42.98 -32.38 24.90
N LYS A 285 43.93 -33.26 24.56
CA LYS A 285 44.91 -33.07 23.48
C LYS A 285 44.33 -32.97 22.06
N THR A 286 43.04 -33.21 21.88
CA THR A 286 42.36 -33.13 20.59
C THR A 286 41.43 -31.92 20.54
N SER A 287 41.92 -30.85 19.90
CA SER A 287 41.27 -29.54 19.81
C SER A 287 40.28 -29.38 18.64
N SER A 288 39.78 -30.48 18.06
CA SER A 288 38.92 -30.44 16.89
C SER A 288 37.58 -31.12 17.16
N VAL A 289 36.49 -30.40 16.91
CA VAL A 289 35.12 -30.92 16.96
C VAL A 289 34.54 -30.89 15.56
N ALA A 290 34.03 -32.02 15.08
CA ALA A 290 33.25 -32.08 13.85
C ALA A 290 31.76 -31.82 14.19
N VAL A 291 31.15 -30.87 13.50
CA VAL A 291 29.74 -30.50 13.68
C VAL A 291 29.03 -30.73 12.35
N ASP A 292 28.08 -31.66 12.33
CA ASP A 292 27.19 -31.94 11.20
C ASP A 292 25.75 -31.82 11.69
N VAL A 293 25.10 -30.69 11.38
CA VAL A 293 23.74 -30.36 11.81
C VAL A 293 22.98 -29.70 10.68
N VAL A 294 21.72 -30.10 10.52
CA VAL A 294 20.78 -29.45 9.61
C VAL A 294 20.18 -28.25 10.33
N VAL A 295 20.28 -27.07 9.73
CA VAL A 295 19.80 -25.82 10.30
C VAL A 295 18.69 -25.22 9.44
N GLN A 296 17.64 -24.74 10.10
CA GLN A 296 16.61 -23.95 9.43
C GLN A 296 17.17 -22.56 9.15
N ARG A 297 17.25 -22.18 7.87
CA ARG A 297 17.83 -20.89 7.45
C ARG A 297 16.84 -19.74 7.47
N GLU A 298 15.57 -20.05 7.27
CA GLU A 298 14.49 -19.07 7.13
C GLU A 298 13.25 -19.58 7.84
N MET A 299 12.52 -18.66 8.49
CA MET A 299 11.30 -18.95 9.23
C MET A 299 10.29 -17.84 8.95
N GLY A 300 9.05 -18.23 8.66
CA GLY A 300 7.93 -17.30 8.51
C GLY A 300 7.28 -17.04 9.87
N LEU A 301 7.06 -15.78 10.22
CA LEU A 301 6.33 -15.39 11.43
C LEU A 301 5.09 -14.60 11.04
N ILE A 302 3.94 -14.97 11.62
CA ILE A 302 2.72 -14.15 11.60
C ILE A 302 2.44 -13.71 13.02
N SER A 303 2.46 -12.39 13.26
CA SER A 303 2.20 -11.80 14.58
C SER A 303 3.06 -12.45 15.67
N GLY A 304 4.32 -12.74 15.36
CA GLY A 304 5.31 -13.35 16.26
C GLY A 304 5.18 -14.87 16.46
N ARG A 305 4.27 -15.54 15.77
CA ARG A 305 4.12 -17.01 15.83
C ARG A 305 4.62 -17.65 14.55
N GLU A 306 5.25 -18.80 14.69
CA GLU A 306 5.73 -19.58 13.55
C GLU A 306 4.57 -19.97 12.64
N ALA A 307 4.76 -19.69 11.36
CA ALA A 307 3.82 -20.00 10.32
C ALA A 307 4.50 -20.85 9.25
N ALA A 308 3.92 -22.01 8.97
CA ALA A 308 4.38 -22.86 7.89
C ALA A 308 3.87 -22.31 6.56
N LYS A 309 4.80 -22.21 5.61
CA LYS A 309 4.48 -21.94 4.21
C LYS A 309 3.78 -23.16 3.63
N ASP A 310 2.58 -22.97 3.12
CA ASP A 310 1.82 -24.01 2.44
C ASP A 310 2.02 -23.88 0.92
N ASP A 311 2.98 -24.65 0.41
CA ASP A 311 3.36 -24.69 -1.00
C ASP A 311 2.37 -25.47 -1.89
N THR A 312 1.32 -26.07 -1.33
CA THR A 312 0.38 -26.91 -2.10
C THR A 312 -0.64 -26.11 -2.90
N ASN A 313 -0.88 -24.84 -2.57
CA ASN A 313 -1.91 -23.98 -3.17
C ASN A 313 -1.35 -22.65 -3.73
N VAL A 314 -0.32 -22.73 -4.57
CA VAL A 314 0.20 -21.56 -5.32
C VAL A 314 -0.66 -21.31 -6.56
N VAL A 315 -1.92 -20.91 -6.34
CA VAL A 315 -2.81 -20.42 -7.41
C VAL A 315 -2.78 -18.89 -7.37
N ASP A 316 -2.57 -18.27 -8.54
CA ASP A 316 -2.47 -16.81 -8.76
C ASP A 316 -1.24 -16.12 -8.13
N GLY A 317 -0.14 -16.85 -7.93
CA GLY A 317 1.11 -16.27 -7.38
C GLY A 317 1.06 -15.93 -5.89
N VAL A 318 0.03 -16.37 -5.18
CA VAL A 318 -0.16 -16.10 -3.76
C VAL A 318 0.25 -17.30 -2.92
N VAL A 319 0.90 -17.05 -1.77
CA VAL A 319 1.38 -18.09 -0.85
C VAL A 319 0.50 -18.13 0.40
N TRP A 320 0.23 -19.34 0.89
CA TRP A 320 -0.56 -19.53 2.11
C TRP A 320 0.36 -19.71 3.30
N PHE A 321 0.04 -19.05 4.41
CA PHE A 321 0.71 -19.25 5.68
C PHE A 321 -0.30 -19.74 6.71
N ARG A 322 0.02 -20.87 7.29
CA ARG A 322 -0.78 -21.47 8.35
C ARG A 322 -0.01 -21.30 9.64
N LYS A 323 -0.61 -20.66 10.64
CA LYS A 323 -0.05 -20.68 11.99
C LYS A 323 0.04 -22.14 12.41
N LEU A 324 1.20 -22.54 12.92
CA LEU A 324 1.34 -23.86 13.48
C LEU A 324 0.63 -23.86 14.84
N ASP A 325 -0.37 -24.71 14.99
CA ASP A 325 -0.97 -24.99 16.30
C ASP A 325 0.09 -25.64 17.19
N MET A 326 0.29 -25.10 18.40
CA MET A 326 1.11 -25.70 19.44
C MET A 326 0.31 -26.70 20.27
#